data_AF-A0A7V9L958-F1
#
_entry.id   AF-A0A7V9L958-F1
#
_cell.length_a   1.000
_cell.length_b   1.000
_cell.length_c   1.000
_cell.angle_alpha   90.00
_cell.angle_beta   90.00
_cell.angle_gamma   90.00
#
_symmetry.space_group_name_H-M   'P 1'
#
loop_
_entity.id
_entity.type
_entity.pdbx_description
1 polymer ?
#
loop_
_entity_poly.entity_id
_entity_poly.type
_entity_poly.pdbx_seq_one_letter_code
_entity_poly.pdbx_strand_id
1 'polypeptide(L)'
;MRTVALVLVAACGANSPEPDEGPRAVRTKEHLEAARKHDEVARERTSWPTTSAVTPGDATSGTTIPWNRTWDPDDEHGRLARIHRSEAAALEVGYIEACGSRDIKKLVGSPLTRHRVGGWNTAGGVVVLLSTHAGSAATLLSDLRCHRAWLLVGTGVEQGSPLALPGLLVEAKGDQDGITLTLSIKDKKLVPELQRRVLRQLEETTRRPPRQED
;
A
#
# COMPACT_ATOMS: atom_id res chain seq x y z
N MET A 1 3.58 -51.15 42.45
CA MET A 1 3.53 -49.67 42.55
C MET A 1 3.89 -49.10 41.19
N ARG A 2 2.94 -48.48 40.49
CA ARG A 2 3.13 -47.86 39.16
C ARG A 2 3.11 -46.35 39.34
N THR A 3 4.23 -45.70 39.07
CA THR A 3 4.35 -44.24 39.06
C THR A 3 4.06 -43.75 37.65
N VAL A 4 2.93 -43.06 37.46
CA VAL A 4 2.57 -42.39 36.20
C VAL A 4 3.17 -40.99 36.26
N ALA A 5 4.19 -40.73 35.45
CA ALA A 5 4.74 -39.39 35.27
C ALA A 5 3.90 -38.64 34.23
N LEU A 6 3.15 -37.63 34.68
CA LEU A 6 2.47 -36.66 33.83
C LEU A 6 3.51 -35.74 33.19
N VAL A 7 3.69 -35.85 31.88
CA VAL A 7 4.45 -34.89 31.08
C VAL A 7 3.51 -33.74 30.71
N LEU A 8 3.66 -32.61 31.39
CA LEU A 8 3.05 -31.33 31.03
C LEU A 8 3.76 -30.78 29.79
N VAL A 9 3.14 -30.92 28.63
CA VAL A 9 3.56 -30.20 27.41
C VAL A 9 3.02 -28.79 27.52
N ALA A 10 3.88 -27.85 27.94
CA ALA A 10 3.61 -26.43 27.82
C ALA A 10 3.57 -26.07 26.33
N ALA A 11 2.37 -25.96 25.77
CA ALA A 11 2.15 -25.37 24.46
C ALA A 11 2.41 -23.86 24.57
N CYS A 12 3.67 -23.45 24.38
CA CYS A 12 3.98 -22.07 24.08
C CYS A 12 3.30 -21.76 22.74
N GLY A 13 2.21 -20.99 22.80
CA GLY A 13 1.63 -20.35 21.64
C GLY A 13 2.70 -19.49 20.98
N ALA A 14 3.31 -20.02 19.91
CA ALA A 14 4.11 -19.22 19.01
C ALA A 14 3.14 -18.22 18.38
N ASN A 15 3.17 -16.98 18.87
CA ASN A 15 2.70 -15.85 18.08
C ASN A 15 3.54 -15.88 16.81
N SER A 16 3.00 -16.41 15.71
CA SER A 16 3.64 -16.30 14.42
C SER A 16 3.93 -14.81 14.22
N PRO A 17 5.18 -14.41 13.95
CA PRO A 17 5.45 -13.04 13.56
C PRO A 17 4.56 -12.73 12.36
N GLU A 18 3.88 -11.58 12.40
CA GLU A 18 3.17 -11.09 11.22
C GLU A 18 4.16 -11.13 10.05
N PRO A 19 3.78 -11.75 8.92
CA PRO A 19 4.70 -11.93 7.81
C PRO A 19 5.18 -10.54 7.37
N ASP A 20 6.50 -10.35 7.35
CA ASP A 20 7.17 -9.11 6.97
C ASP A 20 6.51 -8.52 5.71
N GLU A 21 5.67 -7.50 5.94
CA GLU A 21 4.88 -6.83 4.92
C GLU A 21 5.88 -6.04 4.07
N GLY A 22 6.31 -6.63 2.95
CA GLY A 22 7.19 -5.94 2.02
C GLY A 22 6.62 -4.57 1.61
N PRO A 23 7.44 -3.69 1.03
CA PRO A 23 7.05 -2.31 0.72
C PRO A 23 5.72 -2.25 -0.05
N ARG A 24 4.83 -1.34 0.33
CA ARG A 24 3.56 -1.10 -0.36
C ARG A 24 3.28 0.40 -0.47
N ALA A 25 2.45 0.78 -1.44
CA ALA A 25 1.98 2.15 -1.53
C ALA A 25 1.16 2.53 -0.28
N VAL A 26 1.29 3.79 0.13
CA VAL A 26 0.54 4.36 1.26
C VAL A 26 -0.94 4.44 0.87
N ARG A 27 -1.81 4.00 1.77
CA ARG A 27 -3.26 3.96 1.59
C ARG A 27 -3.92 5.23 2.09
N THR A 28 -5.14 5.45 1.64
CA THR A 28 -5.99 6.59 2.04
C THR A 28 -6.12 6.69 3.56
N LYS A 29 -6.43 5.57 4.24
CA LYS A 29 -6.51 5.53 5.71
C LYS A 29 -5.22 5.95 6.41
N GLU A 30 -4.07 5.55 5.86
CA GLU A 30 -2.75 5.85 6.44
C GLU A 30 -2.40 7.32 6.26
N HIS A 31 -2.74 7.91 5.12
CA HIS A 31 -2.67 9.35 4.93
C HIS A 31 -3.56 10.08 5.93
N LEU A 32 -4.82 9.67 6.10
CA LEU A 32 -5.74 10.30 7.06
C LEU A 32 -5.27 10.15 8.52
N GLU A 33 -4.69 8.99 8.87
CA GLU A 33 -4.11 8.75 10.19
C GLU A 33 -2.86 9.60 10.44
N ALA A 34 -1.96 9.69 9.46
CA ALA A 34 -0.81 10.58 9.52
C ALA A 34 -1.25 12.05 9.66
N ALA A 35 -2.26 12.48 8.90
CA ALA A 35 -2.83 13.82 9.01
C ALA A 35 -3.33 14.11 10.44
N ARG A 36 -4.11 13.18 11.02
CA ARG A 36 -4.61 13.29 12.39
C ARG A 36 -3.48 13.37 13.41
N LYS A 37 -2.42 12.58 13.24
CA LYS A 37 -1.23 12.63 14.13
C LYS A 37 -0.53 13.99 14.03
N HIS A 38 -0.40 14.55 12.83
CA HIS A 38 0.18 15.88 12.65
C HIS A 38 -0.71 16.98 13.26
N ASP A 39 -2.03 16.88 13.14
CA ASP A 39 -2.95 17.82 13.81
C ASP A 39 -2.86 17.75 15.34
N GLU A 40 -2.71 16.55 15.90
CA GLU A 40 -2.54 16.35 17.34
C GLU A 40 -1.27 17.03 17.84
N VAL A 41 -0.14 16.80 17.17
CA VAL A 41 1.14 17.45 17.53
C VAL A 41 1.06 18.97 17.38
N ALA A 42 0.41 19.48 16.32
CA ALA A 42 0.21 20.92 16.15
C ALA A 42 -0.60 21.51 17.32
N ARG A 43 -1.71 20.86 17.71
CA ARG A 43 -2.54 21.31 18.85
C ARG A 43 -1.80 21.27 20.18
N GLU A 44 -1.06 20.19 20.44
CA GLU A 44 -0.25 20.07 21.66
C GLU A 44 0.73 21.23 21.77
N ARG A 45 1.46 21.53 20.69
CA ARG A 45 2.48 22.58 20.68
C ARG A 45 1.90 23.99 20.75
N THR A 46 0.72 24.24 20.16
CA THR A 46 0.01 25.51 20.32
C THR A 46 -0.46 25.72 21.78
N SER A 47 -0.65 24.64 22.53
CA SER A 47 -1.06 24.69 23.94
C SER A 47 0.09 24.86 24.95
N TRP A 48 1.36 24.75 24.51
CA TRP A 48 2.50 25.01 25.39
C TRP A 48 2.75 26.53 25.51
N PRO A 49 2.80 27.10 26.72
CA PRO A 49 3.22 28.48 26.88
C PRO A 49 4.69 28.60 26.45
N THR A 50 4.97 29.50 25.51
CA THR A 50 6.32 30.03 25.29
C THR A 50 6.73 30.83 26.52
N THR A 51 7.10 30.15 27.61
CA THR A 51 7.74 30.79 28.76
C THR A 51 9.15 31.19 28.36
N SER A 52 9.29 32.32 27.68
CA SER A 52 10.42 33.21 27.93
C SER A 52 9.89 34.31 28.85
N ALA A 53 9.89 34.03 30.15
CA ALA A 53 9.90 35.09 31.14
C ALA A 53 11.22 35.84 30.94
N VAL A 54 11.20 36.87 30.10
CA VAL A 54 12.27 37.85 30.06
C VAL A 54 12.19 38.60 31.39
N THR A 55 13.03 38.20 32.34
CA THR A 55 13.28 38.98 33.55
C THR A 55 13.80 40.35 33.09
N PRO A 56 13.14 41.47 33.42
CA PRO A 56 13.65 42.80 33.08
C PRO A 56 14.90 43.05 33.91
N GLY A 57 16.09 42.86 33.35
CA GLY A 57 17.33 43.15 34.08
C GLY A 57 18.65 42.75 33.41
N ASP A 58 18.73 41.62 32.72
CA ASP A 58 20.03 41.13 32.22
C ASP A 58 20.28 41.49 30.76
N ALA A 59 20.75 42.72 30.55
CA ALA A 59 21.42 43.13 29.34
C ALA A 59 22.90 42.72 29.39
N THR A 60 23.21 41.48 29.00
CA THR A 60 24.58 41.13 28.57
C THR A 60 24.54 40.50 27.18
N SER A 61 24.86 41.35 26.20
CA SER A 61 25.47 41.05 24.89
C SER A 61 25.29 39.63 24.35
N GLY A 62 24.09 39.32 23.86
CA GLY A 62 23.83 38.15 23.01
C GLY A 62 23.83 38.56 21.55
N THR A 63 24.79 38.07 20.79
CA THR A 63 24.90 38.17 19.32
C THR A 63 23.55 38.07 18.62
N THR A 64 23.10 39.17 18.00
CA THR A 64 21.93 39.17 17.12
C THR A 64 22.29 38.49 15.82
N ILE A 65 22.20 37.16 15.77
CA ILE A 65 22.20 36.45 14.49
C ILE A 65 20.80 36.65 13.87
N PRO A 66 20.68 37.18 12.64
CA PRO A 66 19.39 37.36 12.00
C PRO A 66 18.88 36.01 11.47
N TRP A 67 18.34 35.17 12.35
CA TRP A 67 17.63 33.93 11.98
C TRP A 67 16.13 34.20 11.75
N ASN A 68 15.79 35.24 10.98
CA ASN A 68 14.41 35.69 10.74
C ASN A 68 13.56 34.77 9.82
N ARG A 69 13.82 33.46 9.85
CA ARG A 69 12.81 32.43 9.66
C ARG A 69 12.81 31.56 10.91
N THR A 70 12.10 32.01 11.94
CA THR A 70 11.67 31.12 13.02
C THR A 70 10.89 29.99 12.37
N TRP A 71 11.51 28.82 12.28
CA TRP A 71 10.80 27.58 11.98
C TRP A 71 9.77 27.41 13.08
N ASP A 72 8.50 27.66 12.76
CA ASP A 72 7.38 27.36 13.64
C ASP A 72 7.00 25.88 13.39
N PRO A 73 7.28 24.98 14.36
CA PRO A 73 6.95 23.58 14.21
C PRO A 73 5.45 23.35 14.03
N ASP A 74 4.59 24.23 14.55
CA ASP A 74 3.13 24.06 14.52
C ASP A 74 2.61 24.28 13.11
N ASP A 75 3.10 25.34 12.46
CA ASP A 75 2.84 25.61 11.05
C ASP A 75 3.33 24.47 10.15
N GLU A 76 4.47 23.87 10.48
CA GLU A 76 5.02 22.72 9.75
C GLU A 76 4.15 21.47 9.93
N HIS A 77 3.75 21.15 11.15
CA HIS A 77 2.82 20.05 11.42
C HIS A 77 1.46 20.28 10.74
N GLY A 78 0.93 21.50 10.80
CA GLY A 78 -0.27 21.88 10.07
C GLY A 78 -0.13 21.73 8.55
N ARG A 79 1.04 22.09 7.99
CA ARG A 79 1.37 21.89 6.56
C ARG A 79 1.40 20.41 6.19
N LEU A 80 2.05 19.57 7.00
CA LEU A 80 2.12 18.12 6.78
C LEU A 80 0.74 17.47 6.86
N ALA A 81 -0.10 17.87 7.81
CA ALA A 81 -1.48 17.39 7.89
C ALA A 81 -2.27 17.71 6.61
N ARG A 82 -2.14 18.93 6.07
CA ARG A 82 -2.77 19.32 4.79
C ARG A 82 -2.28 18.47 3.62
N ILE A 83 -0.98 18.22 3.53
CA ILE A 83 -0.40 17.36 2.48
C ILE A 83 -1.02 15.97 2.54
N HIS A 84 -1.03 15.33 3.71
CA HIS A 84 -1.59 14.00 3.83
C HIS A 84 -3.09 13.94 3.50
N ARG A 85 -3.90 14.94 3.90
CA ARG A 85 -5.30 15.00 3.47
C ARG A 85 -5.45 15.18 1.96
N SER A 86 -4.59 15.99 1.34
CA SER A 86 -4.58 16.17 -0.11
C SER A 86 -4.25 14.88 -0.86
N GLU A 87 -3.27 14.12 -0.38
CA GLU A 87 -2.91 12.81 -0.95
C GLU A 87 -4.03 11.79 -0.78
N ALA A 88 -4.69 11.75 0.39
CA ALA A 88 -5.86 10.91 0.61
C ALA A 88 -7.00 11.24 -0.37
N ALA A 89 -7.30 12.53 -0.55
CA ALA A 89 -8.29 12.98 -1.51
C ALA A 89 -7.92 12.62 -2.96
N ALA A 90 -6.64 12.73 -3.33
CA ALA A 90 -6.16 12.35 -4.65
C ALA A 90 -6.33 10.85 -4.93
N LEU A 91 -6.13 9.99 -3.92
CA LEU A 91 -6.39 8.55 -4.03
C LEU A 91 -7.88 8.26 -4.24
N GLU A 92 -8.78 8.96 -3.55
CA GLU A 92 -10.22 8.81 -3.77
C GLU A 92 -10.67 9.27 -5.15
N VAL A 93 -10.15 10.40 -5.63
CA VAL A 93 -10.41 10.87 -7.01
C VAL A 93 -9.91 9.85 -8.03
N GLY A 94 -8.68 9.36 -7.86
CA GLY A 94 -8.13 8.32 -8.74
C GLY A 94 -8.93 7.02 -8.73
N TYR A 95 -9.56 6.69 -7.60
CA TYR A 95 -10.50 5.57 -7.51
C TYR A 95 -11.79 5.82 -8.30
N ILE A 96 -12.40 6.99 -8.16
CA ILE A 96 -13.59 7.36 -8.93
C ILE A 96 -13.28 7.35 -10.43
N GLU A 97 -12.14 7.90 -10.85
CA GLU A 97 -11.71 7.92 -12.25
C GLU A 97 -11.43 6.52 -12.80
N ALA A 98 -10.76 5.66 -12.03
CA ALA A 98 -10.40 4.32 -12.47
C ALA A 98 -11.60 3.36 -12.52
N CYS A 99 -12.55 3.52 -11.59
CA CYS A 99 -13.66 2.59 -11.40
C CYS A 99 -14.99 3.07 -11.98
N GLY A 100 -15.22 4.37 -12.09
CA GLY A 100 -16.50 4.93 -12.56
C GLY A 100 -17.69 4.34 -11.79
N SER A 101 -18.67 3.81 -12.54
CA SER A 101 -19.88 3.19 -12.00
C SER A 101 -19.79 1.65 -11.85
N ARG A 102 -18.59 1.07 -11.83
CA ARG A 102 -18.41 -0.40 -11.76
C ARG A 102 -18.82 -0.95 -10.40
N ASP A 103 -19.38 -2.16 -10.41
CA ASP A 103 -19.70 -2.89 -9.19
C ASP A 103 -18.41 -3.41 -8.52
N ILE A 104 -18.13 -2.88 -7.32
CA ILE A 104 -16.98 -3.23 -6.48
C ILE A 104 -16.94 -4.72 -6.15
N LYS A 105 -18.09 -5.40 -6.05
CA LYS A 105 -18.15 -6.84 -5.75
C LYS A 105 -17.46 -7.66 -6.83
N LYS A 106 -17.47 -7.20 -8.08
CA LYS A 106 -16.75 -7.83 -9.19
C LYS A 106 -15.25 -7.57 -9.17
N LEU A 107 -14.75 -6.73 -8.27
CA LEU A 107 -13.36 -6.29 -8.17
C LEU A 107 -12.65 -6.88 -6.94
N VAL A 108 -13.36 -7.60 -6.07
CA VAL A 108 -12.81 -8.20 -4.83
C VAL A 108 -11.77 -9.29 -5.12
N GLY A 109 -11.71 -9.83 -6.34
CA GLY A 109 -10.63 -10.73 -6.79
C GLY A 109 -9.76 -10.08 -7.85
N SER A 110 -8.44 -10.20 -7.73
CA SER A 110 -7.52 -9.70 -8.76
C SER A 110 -7.79 -10.34 -10.13
N PRO A 111 -7.89 -9.55 -11.23
CA PRO A 111 -7.99 -10.10 -12.58
C PRO A 111 -6.85 -11.05 -12.96
N LEU A 112 -5.68 -10.89 -12.31
CA LEU A 112 -4.49 -11.73 -12.53
C LEU A 112 -4.71 -13.19 -12.16
N THR A 113 -5.55 -13.48 -11.18
CA THR A 113 -5.77 -14.87 -10.72
C THR A 113 -6.78 -15.59 -11.58
N ARG A 114 -7.83 -14.90 -12.04
CA ARG A 114 -8.98 -15.55 -12.71
C ARG A 114 -8.66 -16.20 -14.05
N HIS A 115 -7.76 -15.60 -14.83
CA HIS A 115 -7.56 -16.00 -16.23
C HIS A 115 -6.14 -16.49 -16.54
N ARG A 116 -5.30 -16.72 -15.53
CA ARG A 116 -3.90 -17.07 -15.76
C ARG A 116 -3.72 -18.43 -16.43
N VAL A 117 -2.82 -18.47 -17.40
CA VAL A 117 -2.29 -19.72 -17.98
C VAL A 117 -0.80 -19.94 -17.70
N GLY A 118 -0.01 -18.87 -17.48
CA GLY A 118 1.42 -18.99 -17.19
C GLY A 118 2.10 -17.66 -16.89
N GLY A 119 3.43 -17.66 -16.90
CA GLY A 119 4.24 -16.46 -16.72
C GLY A 119 5.71 -16.79 -16.45
N TRP A 120 6.56 -15.77 -16.54
CA TRP A 120 7.99 -15.88 -16.23
C TRP A 120 8.55 -14.56 -15.71
N ASN A 121 9.63 -14.67 -14.93
CA ASN A 121 10.36 -13.51 -14.42
C ASN A 121 11.20 -12.88 -15.53
N THR A 122 11.33 -11.56 -15.49
CA THR A 122 12.25 -10.79 -16.35
C THR A 122 13.21 -9.98 -15.48
N ALA A 123 14.25 -9.41 -16.09
CA ALA A 123 15.18 -8.53 -15.38
C ALA A 123 14.51 -7.27 -14.78
N GLY A 124 13.36 -6.85 -15.35
CA GLY A 124 12.63 -5.65 -14.92
C GLY A 124 11.32 -5.93 -14.18
N GLY A 125 10.93 -7.20 -13.98
CA GLY A 125 9.66 -7.56 -13.37
C GLY A 125 9.19 -8.96 -13.74
N VAL A 126 7.94 -9.07 -14.20
CA VAL A 126 7.27 -10.35 -14.50
C VAL A 126 6.39 -10.20 -15.74
N VAL A 127 6.37 -11.24 -16.57
CA VAL A 127 5.37 -11.43 -17.62
C VAL A 127 4.37 -12.47 -17.15
N VAL A 128 3.08 -12.17 -17.26
CA VAL A 128 1.96 -13.06 -16.95
C VAL A 128 1.19 -13.33 -18.23
N LEU A 129 0.97 -14.60 -18.55
CA LEU A 129 0.11 -15.01 -19.65
C LEU A 129 -1.29 -15.30 -19.12
N LEU A 130 -2.29 -14.71 -19.77
CA LEU A 130 -3.71 -14.89 -19.47
C LEU A 130 -4.42 -15.51 -20.68
N SER A 131 -5.43 -16.33 -20.42
CA SER A 131 -6.26 -16.94 -21.45
C SER A 131 -7.11 -15.91 -22.19
N THR A 132 -7.64 -16.30 -23.35
CA THR A 132 -8.58 -15.50 -24.15
C THR A 132 -9.86 -15.14 -23.40
N HIS A 133 -10.20 -15.85 -22.32
CA HIS A 133 -11.35 -15.54 -21.45
C HIS A 133 -11.15 -14.28 -20.60
N ALA A 134 -9.94 -13.72 -20.52
CA ALA A 134 -9.66 -12.46 -19.86
C ALA A 134 -10.27 -11.23 -20.58
N GLY A 135 -10.86 -11.42 -21.75
CA GLY A 135 -11.45 -10.36 -22.57
C GLY A 135 -10.39 -9.61 -23.38
N SER A 136 -10.64 -8.33 -23.68
CA SER A 136 -9.68 -7.50 -24.42
C SER A 136 -8.61 -6.90 -23.50
N ALA A 137 -7.41 -6.68 -24.03
CA ALA A 137 -6.31 -6.07 -23.26
C ALA A 137 -6.70 -4.71 -22.65
N ALA A 138 -7.51 -3.91 -23.35
CA ALA A 138 -8.03 -2.63 -22.85
C ALA A 138 -8.97 -2.81 -21.65
N THR A 139 -9.86 -3.81 -21.69
CA THR A 139 -10.77 -4.13 -20.58
C THR A 139 -9.97 -4.58 -19.37
N LEU A 140 -9.04 -5.52 -19.56
CA LEU A 140 -8.16 -6.01 -18.51
C LEU A 140 -7.36 -4.88 -17.84
N LEU A 141 -6.76 -3.97 -18.63
CA LEU A 141 -6.02 -2.84 -18.07
C LEU A 141 -6.94 -1.92 -17.25
N SER A 142 -8.16 -1.72 -17.72
CA SER A 142 -9.14 -0.92 -17.00
C SER A 142 -9.55 -1.58 -15.67
N ASP A 143 -9.74 -2.90 -15.66
CA ASP A 143 -10.07 -3.67 -14.46
C ASP A 143 -8.91 -3.71 -13.47
N LEU A 144 -7.67 -3.88 -13.94
CA LEU A 144 -6.46 -3.84 -13.12
C LEU A 144 -6.24 -2.45 -12.49
N ARG A 145 -6.50 -1.37 -13.23
CA ARG A 145 -6.43 0.01 -12.71
C ARG A 145 -7.46 0.22 -11.59
N CYS A 146 -8.69 -0.21 -11.83
CA CYS A 146 -9.74 -0.08 -10.83
C CYS A 146 -9.47 -0.94 -9.59
N HIS A 147 -9.05 -2.20 -9.76
CA HIS A 147 -8.67 -3.07 -8.64
C HIS A 147 -7.50 -2.48 -7.84
N ARG A 148 -6.48 -1.92 -8.52
CA ARG A 148 -5.39 -1.20 -7.85
C ARG A 148 -5.91 -0.02 -7.04
N ALA A 149 -6.77 0.82 -7.61
CA ALA A 149 -7.32 1.96 -6.89
C ALA A 149 -8.15 1.53 -5.67
N TRP A 150 -8.92 0.44 -5.81
CA TRP A 150 -9.64 -0.18 -4.69
C TRP A 150 -8.70 -0.66 -3.57
N LEU A 151 -7.52 -1.20 -3.89
CA LEU A 151 -6.52 -1.58 -2.89
C LEU A 151 -5.94 -0.37 -2.12
N LEU A 152 -5.93 0.82 -2.73
CA LEU A 152 -5.36 2.05 -2.15
C LEU A 152 -6.39 2.84 -1.32
N VAL A 153 -7.67 2.76 -1.68
CA VAL A 153 -8.77 3.42 -0.96
C VAL A 153 -9.43 2.50 0.06
N GLY A 154 -9.64 1.24 -0.30
CA GLY A 154 -10.45 0.29 0.46
C GLY A 154 -9.75 -0.30 1.69
N THR A 155 -10.53 -1.05 2.47
CA THR A 155 -10.08 -1.87 3.61
C THR A 155 -9.49 -3.21 3.18
N GLY A 156 -9.25 -3.40 1.87
CA GLY A 156 -8.87 -4.67 1.25
C GLY A 156 -7.61 -5.27 1.88
N VAL A 157 -7.73 -6.54 2.28
CA VAL A 157 -6.75 -7.31 3.06
C VAL A 157 -5.61 -7.87 2.19
N GLU A 158 -5.62 -7.66 0.86
CA GLU A 158 -4.57 -8.17 -0.03
C GLU A 158 -3.31 -7.30 -0.02
N GLN A 159 -2.69 -7.14 1.16
CA GLN A 159 -1.41 -6.44 1.33
C GLN A 159 -0.29 -7.09 0.49
N GLY A 160 -0.41 -8.37 0.16
CA GLY A 160 0.49 -9.11 -0.71
C GLY A 160 0.23 -8.96 -2.22
N SER A 161 -0.78 -8.18 -2.63
CA SER A 161 -1.07 -8.00 -4.06
C SER A 161 0.12 -7.33 -4.77
N PRO A 162 0.58 -7.86 -5.93
CA PRO A 162 1.62 -7.19 -6.71
C PRO A 162 1.16 -5.82 -7.21
N LEU A 163 -0.16 -5.61 -7.38
CA LEU A 163 -0.72 -4.32 -7.81
C LEU A 163 -0.59 -3.20 -6.76
N ALA A 164 -0.33 -3.55 -5.50
CA ALA A 164 -0.12 -2.60 -4.41
C ALA A 164 1.33 -2.06 -4.33
N LEU A 165 2.23 -2.53 -5.21
CA LEU A 165 3.62 -2.07 -5.20
C LEU A 165 3.76 -0.64 -5.76
N PRO A 166 4.55 0.23 -5.10
CA PRO A 166 4.80 1.58 -5.58
C PRO A 166 5.58 1.56 -6.89
N GLY A 167 5.25 2.47 -7.80
CA GLY A 167 5.93 2.59 -9.09
C GLY A 167 5.68 1.45 -10.09
N LEU A 168 4.73 0.55 -9.81
CA LEU A 168 4.33 -0.51 -10.75
C LEU A 168 3.76 0.09 -12.04
N LEU A 169 4.32 -0.37 -13.16
CA LEU A 169 3.84 -0.18 -14.53
C LEU A 169 3.20 -1.48 -15.02
N VAL A 170 2.09 -1.34 -15.74
CA VAL A 170 1.30 -2.45 -16.26
C VAL A 170 1.03 -2.21 -17.73
N GLU A 171 1.45 -3.14 -18.56
CA GLU A 171 1.22 -3.14 -20.01
C GLU A 171 0.54 -4.45 -20.39
N ALA A 172 -0.47 -4.39 -21.28
CA ALA A 172 -1.16 -5.56 -21.77
C ALA A 172 -1.16 -5.56 -23.29
N LYS A 173 -0.83 -6.71 -23.87
CA LYS A 173 -0.89 -6.96 -25.31
C LYS A 173 -1.74 -8.20 -25.56
N GLY A 174 -2.80 -8.05 -26.34
CA GLY A 174 -3.62 -9.16 -26.79
C GLY A 174 -3.10 -9.74 -28.10
N ASP A 175 -3.20 -11.06 -28.24
CA ASP A 175 -2.95 -11.81 -29.47
C ASP A 175 -3.98 -12.93 -29.63
N GLN A 176 -3.75 -13.86 -30.57
CA GLN A 176 -4.67 -14.97 -30.83
C GLN A 176 -4.68 -16.03 -29.72
N ASP A 177 -3.60 -16.11 -28.95
CA ASP A 177 -3.41 -17.14 -27.91
C ASP A 177 -3.81 -16.64 -26.52
N GLY A 178 -3.99 -15.32 -26.35
CA GLY A 178 -4.52 -14.71 -25.13
C GLY A 178 -4.04 -13.28 -24.92
N ILE A 179 -3.76 -12.95 -23.65
CA ILE A 179 -3.19 -11.66 -23.27
C ILE A 179 -1.86 -11.88 -22.57
N THR A 180 -0.83 -11.22 -23.09
CA THR A 180 0.46 -11.06 -22.41
C THR A 180 0.41 -9.78 -21.58
N LEU A 181 0.54 -9.93 -20.26
CA LEU A 181 0.60 -8.82 -19.31
C LEU A 181 2.03 -8.67 -18.79
N THR A 182 2.62 -7.50 -18.99
CA THR A 182 3.94 -7.15 -18.45
C THR A 182 3.76 -6.27 -17.22
N LEU A 183 4.27 -6.75 -16.09
CA LEU A 183 4.37 -6.03 -14.83
C LEU A 183 5.83 -5.63 -14.62
N SER A 184 6.11 -4.33 -14.55
CA SER A 184 7.48 -3.82 -14.36
C SER A 184 7.55 -2.71 -13.33
N ILE A 185 8.70 -2.56 -12.68
CA ILE A 185 8.97 -1.48 -11.72
C ILE A 185 10.29 -0.82 -12.08
N LYS A 186 10.33 0.52 -12.03
CA LYS A 186 11.55 1.31 -12.28
C LYS A 186 12.61 1.11 -11.19
N ASP A 187 12.21 0.99 -9.93
CA ASP A 187 13.13 0.70 -8.83
C ASP A 187 13.54 -0.78 -8.84
N LYS A 188 14.78 -1.04 -9.30
CA LYS A 188 15.33 -2.40 -9.38
C LYS A 188 15.35 -3.14 -8.04
N LYS A 189 15.37 -2.43 -6.90
CA LYS A 189 15.34 -3.05 -5.57
C LYS A 189 13.99 -3.72 -5.26
N LEU A 190 12.93 -3.28 -5.93
CA LEU A 190 11.58 -3.81 -5.77
C LEU A 190 11.24 -4.93 -6.75
N VAL A 191 12.11 -5.21 -7.74
CA VAL A 191 11.86 -6.29 -8.72
C VAL A 191 11.76 -7.68 -8.06
N PRO A 192 12.65 -8.07 -7.12
CA PRO A 192 12.49 -9.34 -6.41
C PRO A 192 11.17 -9.42 -5.63
N GLU A 193 10.73 -8.30 -5.07
CA GLU A 193 9.47 -8.21 -4.33
C GLU A 193 8.26 -8.37 -5.26
N LEU A 194 8.30 -7.73 -6.43
CA LEU A 194 7.29 -7.92 -7.47
C LEU A 194 7.19 -9.39 -7.90
N GLN A 195 8.33 -10.01 -8.18
CA GLN A 195 8.41 -11.43 -8.57
C GLN A 195 7.85 -12.33 -7.48
N ARG A 196 8.20 -12.08 -6.21
CA ARG A 196 7.70 -12.82 -5.04
C ARG A 196 6.18 -12.71 -4.90
N ARG A 197 5.62 -11.50 -5.02
CA ARG A 197 4.17 -11.26 -4.89
C ARG A 197 3.37 -11.88 -6.02
N VAL A 198 3.84 -11.73 -7.25
CA VAL A 198 3.20 -12.39 -8.40
C VAL A 198 3.21 -13.90 -8.17
N LEU A 199 4.38 -14.50 -7.90
CA LEU A 199 4.48 -15.94 -7.66
C LEU A 199 3.54 -16.44 -6.55
N ARG A 200 3.51 -15.76 -5.40
CA ARG A 200 2.60 -16.10 -4.29
C ARG A 200 1.14 -16.08 -4.73
N GLN A 201 0.74 -15.02 -5.41
CA GLN A 201 -0.60 -14.89 -5.95
C GLN A 201 -0.91 -16.01 -6.97
N LEU A 202 0.11 -16.44 -7.74
CA LEU A 202 -0.04 -17.56 -8.65
C LEU A 202 -0.26 -18.89 -7.92
N GLU A 203 0.48 -19.13 -6.83
CA GLU A 203 0.38 -20.35 -6.02
C GLU A 203 -0.97 -20.47 -5.30
N GLU A 204 -1.50 -19.36 -4.77
CA GLU A 204 -2.80 -19.31 -4.10
C GLU A 204 -3.95 -19.72 -5.03
N THR A 205 -3.83 -19.41 -6.32
CA THR A 205 -4.86 -19.76 -7.32
C THR A 205 -4.85 -21.26 -7.64
N THR A 206 -3.67 -21.89 -7.69
CA THR A 206 -3.55 -23.32 -7.97
C THR A 206 -4.16 -24.18 -6.85
N ARG A 207 -4.18 -23.67 -5.61
CA ARG A 207 -4.76 -24.36 -4.44
C ARG A 207 -6.27 -24.21 -4.31
N ARG A 208 -6.88 -23.26 -5.02
CA ARG A 208 -8.31 -22.96 -4.93
C ARG A 208 -8.90 -22.99 -6.35
N PRO A 209 -9.48 -24.13 -6.80
CA PRO A 209 -10.07 -24.20 -8.12
C PRO A 209 -11.13 -23.10 -8.29
N PRO A 210 -11.31 -22.56 -9.51
CA PRO A 210 -12.29 -21.51 -9.74
C PRO A 210 -13.66 -22.02 -9.26
N ARG A 211 -14.31 -21.25 -8.39
CA ARG A 211 -15.74 -21.48 -8.10
C ARG A 211 -16.45 -21.32 -9.44
N GLN A 212 -17.18 -22.35 -9.86
CA GLN A 212 -18.17 -22.20 -10.92
C GLN A 212 -19.11 -21.08 -10.48
N GLU A 213 -19.04 -19.95 -11.17
CA GLU A 213 -20.07 -18.92 -11.09
C GLU A 213 -21.25 -19.45 -11.89
N ASP A 214 -22.34 -19.78 -11.19
CA ASP A 214 -23.67 -20.07 -11.77
C ASP A 214 -24.31 -18.78 -12.32
#